data_AF-A0A2W6DBU0-F1
#
_entry.id   AF-A0A2W6DBU0-F1
#
_cell.length_a   1.000
_cell.length_b   1.000
_cell.length_c   1.000
_cell.angle_alpha   90.00
_cell.angle_beta   90.00
_cell.angle_gamma   90.00
#
_symmetry.space_group_name_H-M   'P 1'
#
loop_
_entity.id
_entity.type
_entity.pdbx_description
1 polymer ?
#
loop_
_entity_poly.entity_id
_entity_poly.type
_entity_poly.pdbx_seq_one_letter_code
_entity_poly.pdbx_strand_id
1 'polypeptide(L)' 'MPAVTLLAHRRIAVDLQRAIAAGELAPGDPLPSTREYGVSRGTARQALSFLARLGLVRAVPGKGRFV' A
#
# COMPACT_ATOMS: atom_id res chain seq x y z
N MET A 1 -23.20 5.78 0.55
CA MET A 1 -22.96 4.65 -0.36
C MET A 1 -21.50 4.16 -0.24
N PRO A 2 -21.14 3.20 0.63
CA PRO A 2 -19.74 2.82 0.85
C PRO A 2 -19.37 1.47 0.20
N ALA A 3 -19.47 1.35 -1.13
CA ALA A 3 -19.04 0.15 -1.85
C ALA A 3 -17.74 0.35 -2.67
N VAL A 4 -17.38 1.60 -2.99
CA VAL A 4 -16.23 1.89 -3.87
C VAL A 4 -14.87 1.74 -3.15
N THR A 5 -14.87 1.81 -1.82
CA THR A 5 -13.65 1.81 -1.00
C THR A 5 -12.93 0.46 -0.96
N LEU A 6 -13.68 -0.65 -1.05
CA LEU A 6 -13.12 -2.00 -1.03
C LEU A 6 -12.31 -2.33 -2.30
N LEU A 7 -12.67 -1.73 -3.43
CA LEU A 7 -11.94 -1.92 -4.69
C LEU A 7 -10.64 -1.11 -4.70
N ALA A 8 -10.65 0.10 -4.16
CA ALA A 8 -9.50 1.00 -4.21
C ALA A 8 -8.28 0.47 -3.43
N HIS A 9 -8.47 -0.01 -2.20
CA HIS A 9 -7.34 -0.57 -1.42
C HIS A 9 -6.79 -1.86 -2.04
N ARG A 10 -7.66 -2.66 -2.69
CA ARG A 10 -7.26 -3.90 -3.36
C ARG A 10 -6.47 -3.63 -4.64
N ARG A 11 -6.83 -2.60 -5.41
CA ARG A 11 -6.04 -2.15 -6.58
C ARG A 11 -4.64 -1.73 -6.16
N ILE A 12 -4.53 -0.89 -5.13
CA ILE A 12 -3.22 -0.46 -4.58
C ILE A 12 -2.39 -1.69 -4.17
N ALA A 13 -2.99 -2.67 -3.49
CA ALA A 13 -2.28 -3.87 -3.08
C ALA A 13 -1.79 -4.72 -4.26
N VAL A 14 -2.61 -4.87 -5.31
CA VAL A 14 -2.24 -5.61 -6.53
C VAL A 14 -1.16 -4.86 -7.32
N ASP A 15 -1.27 -3.55 -7.45
CA ASP A 15 -0.28 -2.73 -8.16
C ASP A 15 1.07 -2.77 -7.43
N LEU A 16 1.08 -2.64 -6.11
CA LEU A 16 2.30 -2.79 -5.31
C LEU A 16 2.88 -4.20 -5.39
N GLN A 17 2.06 -5.24 -5.34
CA GLN A 17 2.53 -6.61 -5.55
C GLN A 17 3.17 -6.80 -6.92
N ARG A 18 2.58 -6.21 -7.98
CA ARG A 18 3.14 -6.27 -9.32
C ARG A 18 4.45 -5.51 -9.42
N ALA A 19 4.55 -4.33 -8.83
CA ALA A 19 5.79 -3.55 -8.81
C ALA A 19 6.90 -4.29 -8.04
N ILE A 20 6.58 -4.91 -6.91
CA ILE A 20 7.52 -5.74 -6.15
C ILE A 20 7.94 -6.97 -6.96
N ALA A 21 6.97 -7.67 -7.58
CA ALA A 21 7.24 -8.84 -8.40
C ALA A 21 8.02 -8.50 -9.69
N ALA A 22 7.83 -7.30 -10.24
CA ALA A 22 8.56 -6.78 -11.39
C ALA A 22 9.97 -6.30 -11.02
N GLY A 23 10.31 -6.21 -9.73
CA GLY A 23 11.58 -5.68 -9.25
C GLY A 23 11.68 -4.14 -9.30
N GLU A 24 10.57 -3.44 -9.54
CA GLU A 24 10.51 -1.97 -9.47
C GLU A 24 10.55 -1.46 -8.03
N LEU A 25 10.15 -2.31 -7.06
CA LEU A 25 10.22 -2.03 -5.64
C LEU A 25 10.95 -3.18 -4.92
N ALA A 26 12.16 -2.91 -4.44
CA ALA A 26 12.92 -3.89 -3.67
C ALA A 26 12.41 -3.95 -2.21
N PRO A 27 12.50 -5.12 -1.53
CA PRO A 27 12.30 -5.19 -0.09
C PRO A 27 13.24 -4.21 0.63
N GLY A 28 12.66 -3.28 1.39
CA GLY A 28 13.36 -2.17 2.04
C GLY A 28 13.20 -0.82 1.34
N ASP A 29 12.67 -0.76 0.12
CA ASP A 29 12.42 0.51 -0.56
C ASP A 29 11.25 1.27 0.07
N PRO A 30 11.34 2.61 0.14
CA PRO A 30 10.25 3.44 0.60
C PRO A 30 9.04 3.30 -0.34
N LEU A 31 7.89 2.91 0.21
CA LEU A 31 6.64 2.93 -0.54
C LEU A 31 6.25 4.37 -0.88
N PRO A 32 5.71 4.59 -2.10
CA PRO A 32 5.08 5.84 -2.45
C PRO A 32 3.94 6.15 -1.47
N SER A 33 3.81 7.44 -1.13
CA SER A 33 2.85 7.85 -0.12
C SER A 33 1.44 7.51 -0.60
N THR A 34 0.66 6.83 0.25
CA THR A 34 -0.76 6.54 -0.04
C THR A 34 -1.63 7.75 -0.36
N ARG A 35 -1.14 8.97 -0.08
CA ARG A 35 -1.74 10.23 -0.56
C ARG A 35 -1.71 10.38 -2.08
N GLU A 36 -0.67 9.88 -2.75
CA GLU A 36 -0.49 9.97 -4.19
C GLU A 36 -1.51 9.11 -4.96
N TYR A 37 -2.03 8.06 -4.31
CA TYR A 37 -3.05 7.18 -4.90
C TYR A 37 -4.47 7.79 -4.91
N GLY A 38 -4.65 9.03 -4.45
CA GLY A 38 -5.95 9.72 -4.50
C GLY A 38 -7.05 9.08 -3.65
N VAL A 39 -6.70 8.18 -2.72
CA VAL A 39 -7.66 7.47 -1.86
C VAL A 39 -7.86 8.18 -0.52
N SER A 40 -9.02 7.95 0.11
CA SER A 40 -9.27 8.44 1.47
C SER A 40 -8.27 7.86 2.48
N ARG A 41 -7.95 8.62 3.53
CA ARG A 41 -7.01 8.21 4.60
C ARG A 41 -7.35 6.84 5.22
N GLY A 42 -8.64 6.51 5.37
CA GLY A 42 -9.09 5.21 5.85
C GLY A 42 -8.76 4.07 4.89
N THR A 43 -8.95 4.28 3.59
CA THR A 43 -8.65 3.34 2.51
C THR A 43 -7.16 3.07 2.38
N ALA A 44 -6.37 4.14 2.39
CA ALA A 44 -4.91 4.09 2.43
C ALA A 44 -4.40 3.23 3.59
N ARG A 45 -4.91 3.50 4.80
CA ARG A 45 -4.56 2.74 6.00
C ARG A 45 -4.99 1.27 5.89
N GLN A 46 -6.16 0.99 5.32
CA GLN A 46 -6.63 -0.38 5.11
C GLN A 46 -5.76 -1.15 4.08
N ALA A 47 -5.36 -0.51 2.97
CA ALA A 47 -4.44 -1.06 1.99
C ALA A 47 -3.08 -1.41 2.62
N LEU A 48 -2.50 -0.45 3.35
CA LEU A 48 -1.22 -0.63 4.03
C LEU A 48 -1.29 -1.69 5.12
N SER A 49 -2.35 -1.72 5.92
CA SER A 49 -2.55 -2.77 6.93
C SER A 49 -2.81 -4.15 6.32
N PHE A 50 -3.35 -4.22 5.10
CA PHE A 50 -3.50 -5.47 4.38
C PHE A 50 -2.14 -5.97 3.87
N LEU A 51 -1.38 -5.10 3.19
CA LEU A 51 -0.04 -5.41 2.71
C LEU A 51 0.93 -5.76 3.86
N ALA A 52 0.81 -5.07 5.00
CA ALA A 52 1.65 -5.34 6.16
C ALA A 52 1.35 -6.70 6.78
N ARG A 53 0.08 -7.13 6.74
CA ARG A 53 -0.31 -8.49 7.14
C ARG A 53 0.22 -9.56 6.20
N LEU A 54 0.40 -9.23 4.93
CA LEU A 54 1.02 -10.12 3.94
C LEU A 54 2.55 -10.14 4.02
N GLY A 55 3.17 -9.34 4.91
CA GLY A 55 4.63 -9.25 5.01
C GLY A 55 5.29 -8.55 3.82
N LEU A 56 4.50 -7.86 3.00
CA LEU A 56 4.96 -7.17 1.79
C LEU A 56 5.33 -5.71 2.04
N VAL A 57 4.90 -5.14 3.18
CA VAL A 57 5.26 -3.78 3.58
C VAL A 57 5.44 -3.67 5.09
N ARG A 58 6.35 -2.82 5.53
CA ARG A 58 6.54 -2.43 6.93
C ARG A 58 6.25 -0.95 7.14
N ALA A 59 5.32 -0.66 8.03
CA ALA A 59 5.10 0.70 8.49
C ALA A 59 6.12 1.06 9.58
N VAL A 60 7.01 2.02 9.29
CA VAL A 60 7.94 2.56 10.29
C VAL A 60 7.36 3.87 10.85
N PRO A 61 7.08 3.95 12.17
CA PRO A 61 6.64 5.19 12.80
C PRO A 61 7.63 6.33 12.51
N GLY A 62 7.13 7.49 12.08
CA GLY A 62 7.97 8.66 11.79
C GLY A 62 8.78 8.64 10.49
N LYS A 63 8.96 7.48 9.83
CA LYS A 63 9.75 7.38 8.58
C LYS A 63 8.94 7.10 7.31
N GLY A 64 7.73 6.56 7.43
CA GLY A 64 6.91 6.20 6.26
C GLY A 64 6.67 4.70 6.18
N ARG A 65 6.37 4.20 4.98
CA ARG A 65 6.06 2.79 4.70
C ARG A 65 7.15 2.29 3.77
N PHE A 66 7.56 1.05 3.97
CA PHE A 66 8.64 0.40 3.22
C PHE A 66 8.14 -0.95 2.76
N VAL A 67 8.70 -1.52 1.68
CA VAL A 67 8.40 -2.91 1.27
C VAL A 67 9.04 -3.87 2.27
#